data_AF-A0A4U5VC54-F1
#
_entry.id   AF-A0A4U5VC54-F1
#
_cell.length_a   1.000
_cell.length_b   1.000
_cell.length_c   1.000
_cell.angle_alpha   90.00
_cell.angle_beta   90.00
_cell.angle_gamma   90.00
#
_symmetry.space_group_name_H-M   'P 1'
#
loop_
_entity.id
_entity.type
_entity.pdbx_description
1 polymer ?
#
loop_
_entity_poly.entity_id
_entity_poly.type
_entity_poly.pdbx_seq_one_letter_code
_entity_poly.pdbx_strand_id
1 'polypeptide(L)'
;MLSKFALVFGVVASMGAFAAGNCNPHYLPLLHYLGAAISFTCICFYTFLLTALTKKCALTGFEKVLYPLRIISTVTQTIVTICYTCLFAQKEYYYIHLSAVVEWMLSVNLELFELSFAVEFWFFSSFMISNLLTKREEEKPLIITMS
;
A
#
# COMPACT_ATOMS: atom_id res chain seq x y z
N MET A 1 -17.62 4.11 1.96
CA MET A 1 -16.96 4.03 3.27
C MET A 1 -15.55 3.45 3.16
N LEU A 2 -15.38 2.25 2.57
CA LEU A 2 -14.07 1.58 2.44
C LEU A 2 -12.95 2.44 1.83
N SER A 3 -13.23 3.16 0.73
CA SER A 3 -12.27 4.07 0.09
C SER A 3 -11.84 5.24 0.97
N LYS A 4 -12.74 5.78 1.81
CA LYS A 4 -12.41 6.86 2.75
C LYS A 4 -11.48 6.35 3.84
N PHE A 5 -11.72 5.15 4.36
CA PHE A 5 -10.82 4.52 5.33
C PHE A 5 -9.45 4.25 4.73
N ALA A 6 -9.40 3.69 3.51
CA ALA A 6 -8.13 3.47 2.80
C ALA A 6 -7.35 4.77 2.64
N LEU A 7 -8.01 5.87 2.26
CA LEU A 7 -7.39 7.19 2.16
C LEU A 7 -6.81 7.66 3.50
N VAL A 8 -7.57 7.54 4.59
CA VAL A 8 -7.09 7.95 5.93
C VAL A 8 -5.85 7.15 6.32
N PHE A 9 -5.88 5.83 6.19
CA PHE A 9 -4.71 5.00 6.50
C PHE A 9 -3.51 5.32 5.60
N GLY A 10 -3.73 5.57 4.31
CA GLY A 10 -2.68 5.98 3.38
C GLY A 10 -2.04 7.33 3.74
N VAL A 11 -2.85 8.32 4.13
CA VAL A 11 -2.34 9.64 4.57
C VAL A 11 -1.57 9.53 5.89
N VAL A 12 -2.09 8.79 6.86
CA VAL A 12 -1.38 8.60 8.14
C VAL A 12 -0.08 7.81 7.93
N ALA A 13 -0.11 6.81 7.05
CA ALA A 13 1.08 6.06 6.66
C ALA A 13 2.15 6.98 6.05
N SER A 14 1.77 7.82 5.08
CA SER A 14 2.72 8.72 4.42
C SER A 14 3.31 9.77 5.36
N MET A 15 2.51 10.28 6.31
CA MET A 15 3.03 11.15 7.38
C MET A 15 4.05 10.45 8.26
N GLY A 16 3.79 9.19 8.63
CA GLY A 16 4.73 8.36 9.39
C GLY A 16 6.02 8.09 8.62
N ALA A 17 5.90 7.72 7.35
CA ALA A 17 7.04 7.49 6.45
C ALA A 17 7.88 8.76 6.25
N PHE A 18 7.22 9.91 6.11
CA PHE A 18 7.89 11.20 6.04
C PHE A 18 8.70 11.49 7.30
N ALA A 19 8.12 11.28 8.49
CA ALA A 19 8.82 11.46 9.75
C ALA A 19 10.03 10.51 9.87
N ALA A 20 9.85 9.22 9.55
CA ALA A 20 10.92 8.22 9.56
C ALA A 20 12.05 8.56 8.59
N GLY A 21 11.71 8.88 7.33
CA GLY A 21 12.68 9.14 6.28
C GLY A 21 13.50 10.42 6.47
N ASN A 22 12.94 11.42 7.15
CA ASN A 22 13.63 12.71 7.38
C ASN A 22 14.36 12.78 8.73
N CYS A 23 14.01 11.92 9.69
CA CYS A 23 14.66 11.92 11.00
C CYS A 23 15.78 10.90 11.04
N ASN A 24 17.01 11.34 11.30
CA ASN A 24 18.13 10.44 11.46
C ASN A 24 17.96 9.62 12.77
N PRO A 25 18.02 8.28 12.73
CA PRO A 25 17.84 7.44 13.92
C PRO A 25 18.87 7.68 15.02
N HIS A 26 20.05 8.22 14.70
CA HIS A 26 21.07 8.58 15.68
C HIS A 26 20.76 9.89 16.44
N TYR A 27 20.18 10.88 15.75
CA TYR A 27 19.96 12.22 16.32
C TYR A 27 18.52 12.45 16.79
N LEU A 28 17.53 11.86 16.12
CA LEU A 28 16.10 11.98 16.40
C LEU A 28 15.43 10.59 16.46
N PRO A 29 15.91 9.68 17.34
CA PRO A 29 15.45 8.28 17.38
C PRO A 29 13.95 8.16 17.63
N LEU A 30 13.41 8.95 18.57
CA LEU A 30 12.00 8.89 18.93
C LEU A 30 11.11 9.17 17.71
N LEU A 31 11.39 10.25 16.99
CA LEU A 31 10.56 10.67 15.85
C LEU A 31 10.73 9.71 14.66
N HIS A 32 11.95 9.20 14.45
CA HIS A 32 12.23 8.18 13.43
C HIS A 32 11.43 6.89 13.70
N TYR A 33 11.59 6.30 14.88
CA TYR A 33 10.97 5.02 15.21
C TYR A 33 9.46 5.13 15.41
N LEU A 34 8.96 6.23 15.96
CA LEU A 34 7.51 6.47 16.04
C LEU A 34 6.90 6.63 14.63
N GLY A 35 7.58 7.38 13.76
CA GLY A 35 7.19 7.53 12.36
C GLY A 35 7.12 6.19 11.64
N ALA A 36 8.16 5.36 11.79
CA ALA A 36 8.23 4.02 11.21
C ALA A 36 7.11 3.11 11.73
N ALA A 37 6.89 3.10 13.05
CA ALA A 37 5.84 2.29 13.67
C ALA A 37 4.43 2.67 13.18
N ILE A 38 4.12 3.97 13.12
CA ILE A 38 2.84 4.47 12.60
C ILE A 38 2.69 4.11 11.12
N SER A 39 3.75 4.33 10.34
CA SER A 39 3.79 4.06 8.90
C SER A 39 3.48 2.59 8.60
N PHE A 40 4.32 1.68 9.10
CA PHE A 40 4.23 0.25 8.75
C PHE A 40 2.92 -0.38 9.22
N THR A 41 2.41 0.05 10.38
CA THR A 41 1.10 -0.39 10.87
C THR A 41 -0.02 0.08 9.93
N CYS A 42 -0.04 1.37 9.57
CA CYS A 42 -1.06 1.93 8.70
C CYS A 42 -0.99 1.36 7.28
N ILE A 43 0.21 1.06 6.77
CA ILE A 43 0.43 0.43 5.47
C ILE A 43 -0.24 -0.95 5.41
N CYS A 44 -0.19 -1.75 6.47
CA CYS A 44 -0.86 -3.05 6.50
C CYS A 44 -2.38 -2.90 6.31
N PHE A 45 -3.00 -1.93 6.99
CA PHE A 45 -4.42 -1.62 6.79
C PHE A 45 -4.70 -1.06 5.40
N TYR A 46 -3.85 -0.13 4.93
CA TYR A 46 -3.99 0.49 3.61
C TYR A 46 -3.97 -0.56 2.48
N THR A 47 -2.95 -1.43 2.45
CA THR A 47 -2.79 -2.49 1.44
C THR A 47 -3.94 -3.48 1.47
N PHE A 48 -4.42 -3.86 2.66
CA PHE A 48 -5.60 -4.70 2.81
C PHE A 48 -6.88 -4.04 2.26
N LEU A 49 -7.15 -2.80 2.65
CA LEU A 49 -8.34 -2.06 2.21
C LEU A 49 -8.31 -1.81 0.70
N LEU A 50 -7.15 -1.48 0.13
CA LEU A 50 -7.00 -1.25 -1.31
C LEU A 50 -7.13 -2.54 -2.11
N THR A 51 -6.62 -3.66 -1.59
CA THR A 51 -6.84 -4.99 -2.19
C THR A 51 -8.32 -5.36 -2.19
N ALA A 52 -9.03 -5.09 -1.08
CA ALA A 52 -10.47 -5.30 -1.01
C ALA A 52 -11.27 -4.40 -1.96
N LEU A 53 -10.81 -3.17 -2.22
CA LEU A 53 -11.37 -2.28 -3.24
C LEU A 53 -11.11 -2.82 -4.65
N THR A 54 -9.90 -3.32 -4.92
CA THR A 54 -9.52 -3.92 -6.22
C THR A 54 -10.49 -5.02 -6.62
N LYS A 55 -10.90 -5.86 -5.66
CA LYS A 55 -11.88 -6.95 -5.87
C LYS A 55 -13.20 -6.44 -6.46
N LYS A 56 -13.59 -5.21 -6.11
CA LYS A 56 -14.85 -4.59 -6.52
C LYS A 56 -14.73 -3.81 -7.83
N CYS A 57 -13.53 -3.65 -8.37
CA CYS A 57 -13.27 -2.93 -9.60
C CYS A 57 -13.35 -3.86 -10.82
N ALA A 58 -14.03 -3.42 -11.88
CA ALA A 58 -14.02 -4.07 -13.17
C ALA A 58 -13.00 -3.37 -14.08
N LEU A 59 -11.88 -4.04 -14.37
CA LEU A 59 -10.74 -3.48 -15.14
C LEU A 59 -10.56 -4.24 -16.45
N THR A 60 -11.66 -4.55 -17.14
CA THR A 60 -11.66 -5.22 -18.46
C THR A 60 -10.85 -6.53 -18.51
N GLY A 61 -10.72 -7.25 -17.40
CA GLY A 61 -9.98 -8.50 -17.29
C GLY A 61 -8.62 -8.38 -16.60
N PHE A 62 -8.04 -7.18 -16.49
CA PHE A 62 -6.78 -6.97 -15.75
C PHE A 62 -6.93 -7.25 -14.26
N GLU A 63 -8.15 -7.17 -13.71
CA GLU A 63 -8.43 -7.53 -12.33
C GLU A 63 -8.03 -8.98 -12.00
N LYS A 64 -8.05 -9.89 -12.99
CA LYS A 64 -7.66 -11.30 -12.81
C LYS A 64 -6.19 -11.50 -12.46
N VAL A 65 -5.32 -10.56 -12.86
CA VAL A 65 -3.88 -10.59 -12.56
C VAL A 65 -3.57 -9.64 -11.40
N LEU A 66 -4.17 -8.46 -11.42
CA LEU A 66 -3.90 -7.42 -10.41
C LEU A 66 -4.38 -7.83 -9.02
N TYR A 67 -5.57 -8.42 -8.91
CA TYR A 67 -6.13 -8.83 -7.62
C TYR A 67 -5.28 -9.89 -6.90
N PRO A 68 -4.89 -11.04 -7.51
CA PRO A 68 -4.03 -12.01 -6.82
C PRO A 68 -2.63 -11.44 -6.52
N LEU A 69 -2.07 -10.60 -7.38
CA LEU A 69 -0.79 -9.92 -7.10
C LEU A 69 -0.89 -9.05 -5.84
N ARG A 70 -1.96 -8.28 -5.70
CA ARG A 70 -2.21 -7.46 -4.51
C ARG A 70 -2.49 -8.27 -3.25
N ILE A 71 -3.12 -9.45 -3.36
CA ILE A 71 -3.24 -10.38 -2.24
C ILE A 71 -1.85 -10.83 -1.78
N ILE A 72 -1.01 -11.30 -2.70
CA ILE A 72 0.36 -11.75 -2.38
C ILE A 72 1.13 -10.62 -1.71
N SER A 73 1.10 -9.42 -2.30
CA SER A 73 1.80 -8.27 -1.74
C SER A 73 1.26 -7.84 -0.38
N THR A 74 -0.06 -7.89 -0.14
CA THR A 74 -0.66 -7.59 1.18
C THR A 74 -0.26 -8.61 2.25
N VAL A 75 -0.25 -9.90 1.90
CA VAL A 75 0.20 -10.97 2.79
C VAL A 75 1.68 -10.81 3.12
N THR A 76 2.51 -10.58 2.09
CA THR A 76 3.94 -10.28 2.26
C THR A 76 4.13 -9.08 3.17
N GLN A 77 3.41 -7.97 2.94
CA GLN A 77 3.46 -6.76 3.75
C GLN A 77 3.21 -7.05 5.23
N THR A 78 2.18 -7.84 5.51
CA THR A 78 1.81 -8.21 6.89
C THR A 78 2.90 -9.06 7.53
N ILE A 79 3.40 -10.08 6.82
CA ILE A 79 4.45 -10.97 7.33
C ILE A 79 5.74 -10.21 7.62
N VAL A 80 6.23 -9.42 6.66
CA VAL A 80 7.49 -8.67 6.84
C VAL A 80 7.36 -7.61 7.93
N THR A 81 6.18 -6.99 8.11
CA THR A 81 5.94 -6.06 9.21
C THR A 81 6.03 -6.76 10.57
N ILE A 82 5.42 -7.94 10.71
CA ILE A 82 5.52 -8.73 11.94
C ILE A 82 6.98 -9.15 12.18
N CYS A 83 7.67 -9.68 11.16
CA CYS A 83 9.08 -10.05 11.27
C CYS A 83 9.95 -8.87 11.70
N TYR A 84 9.76 -7.68 11.11
CA TYR A 84 10.46 -6.46 11.48
C TYR A 84 10.25 -6.14 12.97
N THR A 85 9.00 -6.12 13.45
CA THR A 85 8.70 -5.80 14.85
C THR A 85 9.34 -6.79 15.83
N CYS A 86 9.32 -8.09 15.51
CA CYS A 86 9.93 -9.12 16.34
C CYS A 86 11.46 -9.02 16.38
N LEU A 87 12.10 -8.75 15.24
CA LEU A 87 13.56 -8.67 15.11
C LEU A 87 14.12 -7.37 15.68
N PHE A 88 13.44 -6.24 15.42
CA PHE A 88 13.85 -4.92 15.88
C PHE A 88 13.82 -4.80 17.42
N ALA A 89 12.90 -5.51 18.08
CA ALA A 89 12.82 -5.53 19.54
C ALA A 89 13.97 -6.29 20.22
N GLN A 90 14.80 -7.02 19.47
CA GLN A 90 15.91 -7.80 20.02
C GLN A 90 17.09 -6.90 20.37
N LYS A 91 17.89 -7.31 21.36
CA LYS A 91 19.09 -6.58 21.80
C LYS A 91 20.35 -6.95 21.04
N GLU A 92 20.40 -8.16 20.47
CA GLU A 92 21.59 -8.61 19.77
C GLU A 92 21.71 -7.94 18.41
N TYR A 93 22.92 -7.46 18.11
CA TYR A 93 23.26 -6.79 16.86
C TYR A 93 22.82 -7.60 15.63
N TYR A 94 23.03 -8.91 15.63
CA TYR A 94 22.63 -9.78 14.52
C TYR A 94 21.14 -9.62 14.14
N TYR A 95 20.23 -9.63 15.12
CA TYR A 95 18.79 -9.49 14.86
C TYR A 95 18.40 -8.07 14.46
N ILE A 96 19.05 -7.05 15.01
CA ILE A 96 18.85 -5.65 14.59
C ILE A 96 19.27 -5.47 13.13
N HIS A 97 20.41 -6.04 12.74
CA HIS A 97 20.86 -6.02 11.34
C HIS A 97 19.90 -6.74 10.41
N LEU A 98 19.38 -7.90 10.83
CA LEU A 98 18.36 -8.61 10.07
C LEU A 98 17.06 -7.79 9.97
N SER A 99 16.67 -7.07 11.03
CA SER A 99 15.49 -6.20 11.01
C SER A 99 15.59 -5.11 9.95
N ALA A 100 16.78 -4.53 9.73
CA ALA A 100 17.00 -3.53 8.68
C ALA A 100 16.83 -4.12 7.26
N VAL A 101 17.21 -5.38 7.04
CA VAL A 101 16.95 -6.07 5.76
C VAL A 101 15.45 -6.27 5.56
N VAL A 102 14.74 -6.67 6.60
CA VAL A 102 13.28 -6.84 6.55
C VAL A 102 12.56 -5.50 6.34
N GLU A 103 13.05 -4.42 6.93
CA GLU A 103 12.55 -3.05 6.70
C GLU A 103 12.71 -2.63 5.23
N TRP A 104 13.84 -2.98 4.61
CA TRP A 104 14.04 -2.72 3.19
C TRP A 104 13.08 -3.53 2.31
N MET A 105 12.88 -4.81 2.63
CA MET A 105 11.87 -5.64 1.94
C MET A 105 10.46 -5.06 2.08
N LEU A 106 10.11 -4.54 3.26
CA LEU A 106 8.85 -3.88 3.54
C LEU A 106 8.66 -2.67 2.64
N SER A 107 9.67 -1.80 2.55
CA SER A 107 9.65 -0.61 1.70
C SER A 107 9.52 -0.96 0.21
N VAL A 108 10.29 -1.93 -0.27
CA VAL A 108 10.22 -2.37 -1.69
C VAL A 108 8.84 -2.95 -2.03
N ASN A 109 8.26 -3.77 -1.13
CA ASN A 109 6.93 -4.33 -1.37
C ASN A 109 5.84 -3.25 -1.38
N LEU A 110 5.94 -2.23 -0.53
CA LEU A 110 5.06 -1.06 -0.56
C LEU A 110 5.13 -0.33 -1.90
N GLU A 111 6.32 0.03 -2.36
CA GLU A 111 6.51 0.76 -3.62
C GLU A 111 5.96 -0.02 -4.82
N LEU A 112 6.17 -1.35 -4.85
CA LEU A 112 5.58 -2.22 -5.88
C LEU A 112 4.05 -2.28 -5.78
N PHE A 113 3.50 -2.30 -4.57
CA PHE A 113 2.06 -2.26 -4.35
C PHE A 113 1.47 -0.94 -4.84
N GLU A 114 2.10 0.19 -4.54
CA GLU A 114 1.66 1.51 -5.00
C GLU A 114 1.81 1.65 -6.52
N LEU A 115 2.90 1.15 -7.11
CA LEU A 115 3.07 1.12 -8.56
C LEU A 115 1.93 0.36 -9.27
N SER A 116 1.39 -0.69 -8.63
CA SER A 116 0.26 -1.44 -9.16
C SER A 116 -1.01 -0.57 -9.33
N PHE A 117 -1.12 0.55 -8.59
CA PHE A 117 -2.21 1.52 -8.74
C PHE A 117 -2.18 2.25 -10.07
N ALA A 118 -1.03 2.32 -10.76
CA ALA A 118 -0.93 2.94 -12.09
C ALA A 118 -1.91 2.30 -13.09
N VAL A 119 -2.16 0.99 -12.98
CA VAL A 119 -3.13 0.27 -13.82
C VAL A 119 -4.54 0.77 -13.57
N GLU A 120 -4.99 0.77 -12.31
CA GLU A 120 -6.32 1.27 -11.93
C GLU A 120 -6.50 2.75 -12.31
N PHE A 121 -5.48 3.58 -12.03
CA PHE A 121 -5.50 4.99 -12.35
C PHE A 121 -5.63 5.26 -13.85
N TRP A 122 -4.94 4.48 -14.69
CA TRP A 122 -5.07 4.57 -16.14
C TRP A 122 -6.51 4.31 -16.60
N PHE A 123 -7.13 3.24 -16.11
CA PHE A 123 -8.50 2.87 -16.47
C PHE A 123 -9.51 3.91 -15.98
N PHE A 124 -9.41 4.33 -14.71
CA PHE A 124 -10.33 5.33 -14.15
C PHE A 124 -10.21 6.67 -14.87
N SER A 125 -9.00 7.13 -15.16
CA SER A 125 -8.76 8.40 -15.85
C SER A 125 -9.26 8.35 -17.30
N SER A 126 -8.96 7.27 -18.03
CA SER A 126 -9.42 7.08 -19.41
C SER A 126 -10.95 7.06 -19.50
N PHE A 127 -11.61 6.33 -18.58
CA PHE A 127 -13.06 6.28 -18.51
C PHE A 127 -13.68 7.64 -18.15
N MET A 128 -13.09 8.37 -17.21
CA MET A 128 -13.53 9.71 -16.84
C MET A 128 -13.44 10.68 -18.02
N ILE A 129 -12.30 10.71 -18.72
CA ILE A 129 -12.10 11.57 -19.89
C ILE A 129 -13.10 11.22 -21.01
N SER A 130 -13.28 9.94 -21.30
CA SER A 130 -14.25 9.47 -22.30
C SER A 130 -15.68 9.96 -22.00
N ASN A 131 -16.10 9.86 -20.73
CA ASN A 131 -17.40 10.38 -20.29
C ASN A 131 -17.51 11.90 -20.44
N LEU A 132 -16.47 12.66 -20.08
CA LEU A 132 -16.46 14.12 -20.23
C LEU A 132 -16.53 14.55 -21.70
N LEU A 133 -15.97 13.76 -22.61
CA LEU A 133 -15.95 14.03 -24.05
C LEU A 133 -17.17 13.47 -24.80
N THR A 134 -18.11 12.80 -24.13
CA THR A 134 -19.29 12.13 -24.74
C THR A 134 -18.93 11.12 -25.85
N LYS A 135 -17.66 10.70 -25.95
CA LYS A 135 -17.20 9.68 -26.89
C LYS A 135 -17.46 8.30 -26.31
N ARG A 136 -18.73 7.89 -26.25
CA ARG A 136 -19.12 6.55 -25.78
C ARG A 136 -18.97 5.53 -26.92
N GLU A 137 -17.74 5.15 -27.25
CA GLU A 137 -17.48 3.93 -28.01
C GLU A 137 -17.32 2.76 -27.01
N GLU A 138 -18.43 2.07 -26.76
CA GLU A 138 -18.58 0.67 -26.29
C GLU A 138 -17.57 -0.01 -25.33
N GLU A 139 -16.86 0.68 -24.45
CA GLU A 139 -16.20 0.00 -23.33
C GLU A 139 -17.15 -0.18 -22.13
N LYS A 140 -17.39 -1.44 -21.76
CA LYS A 140 -18.32 -1.87 -20.70
C LYS A 140 -18.20 -0.96 -19.47
N PRO A 141 -19.32 -0.45 -18.93
CA PRO A 141 -19.29 0.47 -17.82
C PRO A 141 -18.51 -0.14 -16.65
N LEU A 142 -17.66 0.68 -16.04
CA LEU A 142 -17.00 0.44 -14.76
C LEU A 142 -18.08 0.24 -13.68
N ILE A 143 -18.64 -0.97 -13.62
CA ILE A 143 -19.61 -1.35 -12.61
C ILE A 143 -18.80 -1.77 -11.39
N ILE A 144 -18.78 -0.91 -10.37
CA ILE A 144 -18.54 -1.36 -9.02
C ILE A 144 -19.63 -2.40 -8.77
N THR A 145 -19.27 -3.68 -8.70
CA THR A 145 -20.24 -4.75 -8.52
C THR A 145 -20.86 -4.54 -7.15
N MET A 146 -22.11 -4.06 -7.13
CA MET A 146 -22.90 -3.97 -5.91
C MET A 146 -23.28 -5.41 -5.54
N SER A 147 -22.57 -6.00 -4.58
CA SER A 147 -23.04 -7.19 -3.85
C SER A 147 -23.94 -6.76 -2.70
#